data_AF-A0A0B1RVI6-F1
#
_entry.id   AF-A0A0B1RVI6-F1
#
_cell.length_a   1.000
_cell.length_b   1.000
_cell.length_c   1.000
_cell.angle_alpha   90.00
_cell.angle_beta   90.00
_cell.angle_gamma   90.00
#
_symmetry.space_group_name_H-M   'P 1'
#
loop_
_entity.id
_entity.type
_entity.pdbx_description
1 polymer ?
#
loop_
_entity_poly.entity_id
_entity_poly.type
_entity_poly.pdbx_seq_one_letter_code
_entity_poly.pdbx_strand_id
1 'polypeptide(L)' 'MHVRNSHFAAFIDAFTPNTFIMVVLADGNVSPAATLMNIRSARKHFEALEAKDTNDREDLKFILPLLE' A
#
# COMPACT_ATOMS: atom_id res chain seq x y z
N MET A 1 9.69 4.19 -8.95
CA MET A 1 10.12 3.57 -10.24
C MET A 1 8.89 3.39 -11.13
N HIS A 2 9.00 3.70 -12.43
CA HIS A 2 7.90 3.56 -13.40
C HIS A 2 8.44 2.94 -14.69
N VAL A 3 7.75 1.91 -15.19
CA VAL A 3 8.08 1.18 -16.43
C VAL A 3 6.85 1.22 -17.34
N ARG A 4 7.03 1.50 -18.63
CA ARG A 4 5.94 1.55 -19.61
C ARG A 4 6.37 0.93 -20.94
N ASN A 5 5.45 0.21 -21.58
CA ASN A 5 5.56 -0.23 -22.97
C ASN A 5 4.20 -0.11 -23.69
N SER A 6 4.07 -0.70 -24.87
CA SER A 6 2.84 -0.69 -25.69
C SER A 6 1.69 -1.52 -25.11
N HIS A 7 1.96 -2.40 -24.15
CA HIS A 7 0.99 -3.34 -23.58
C HIS A 7 0.61 -3.02 -22.14
N PHE A 8 1.48 -2.35 -21.38
CA PHE A 8 1.20 -2.02 -19.99
C PHE A 8 2.07 -0.86 -19.47
N ALA A 9 1.64 -0.31 -18.33
CA ALA A 9 2.46 0.52 -17.46
C ALA A 9 2.49 -0.06 -16.04
N ALA A 10 3.63 -0.03 -15.39
CA ALA A 10 3.82 -0.48 -14.02
C ALA A 10 4.50 0.58 -13.16
N PHE A 11 4.02 0.74 -11.94
CA PHE A 11 4.51 1.69 -10.95
C PHE A 11 4.93 0.92 -9.71
N ILE A 12 6.16 1.13 -9.24
CA ILE A 12 6.66 0.60 -7.98
C ILE A 12 7.11 1.79 -7.13
N ASP A 13 6.50 1.94 -5.95
CA ASP A 13 6.78 3.04 -5.04
C ASP A 13 6.67 2.60 -3.58
N ALA A 14 7.32 3.33 -2.69
CA ALA A 14 7.12 3.18 -1.25
C ALA A 14 5.66 3.54 -0.94
N PHE A 15 4.97 2.69 -0.17
CA PHE A 15 3.54 2.82 0.04
C PHE A 15 3.20 3.19 1.47
N THR A 16 3.43 2.29 2.41
CA THR A 16 3.34 2.57 3.86
C THR A 16 4.75 2.63 4.46
N PRO A 17 4.94 2.90 5.76
CA PRO A 17 6.26 2.87 6.39
C PRO A 17 7.01 1.55 6.19
N ASN A 18 6.27 0.44 6.06
CA ASN A 18 6.83 -0.92 6.06
C ASN A 18 6.64 -1.65 4.72
N THR A 19 5.99 -1.04 3.72
CA THR A 19 5.63 -1.73 2.47
C THR A 19 5.91 -0.91 1.22
N PHE A 20 6.03 -1.64 0.11
CA PHE A 20 6.02 -1.09 -1.25
C PHE A 20 4.73 -1.51 -1.95
N ILE A 21 4.28 -0.70 -2.91
CA ILE A 21 3.16 -1.03 -3.79
C ILE A 21 3.65 -1.20 -5.22
N MET A 22 3.07 -2.19 -5.92
CA MET A 22 3.16 -2.33 -7.36
C MET A 22 1.78 -2.17 -7.98
N VAL A 23 1.62 -1.20 -8.89
CA VAL A 23 0.39 -0.98 -9.65
C VAL A 23 0.65 -1.29 -11.12
N VAL A 24 -0.13 -2.18 -11.71
CA VAL A 24 -0.05 -2.53 -13.14
C VAL A 24 -1.32 -2.07 -13.85
N LEU A 25 -1.16 -1.27 -14.90
CA LEU A 25 -2.21 -0.79 -15.76
C LEU A 25 -2.08 -1.43 -17.14
N ALA A 26 -3.16 -2.05 -17.62
CA ALA A 26 -3.22 -2.64 -18.96
C ALA A 26 -3.20 -1.57 -20.07
N ASP A 27 -3.63 -0.34 -19.78
CA ASP A 27 -3.50 0.78 -20.70
C ASP A 27 -2.28 1.63 -20.33
N GLY A 28 -1.25 1.57 -21.17
CA GLY A 28 -0.05 2.39 -21.01
C GLY A 28 -0.29 3.89 -21.23
N ASN A 29 -1.40 4.30 -21.86
CA ASN A 29 -1.69 5.70 -22.18
C ASN A 29 -2.30 6.49 -21.03
N VAL A 30 -2.70 5.82 -19.94
CA VAL A 30 -3.17 6.47 -18.72
C VAL A 30 -2.08 7.42 -18.21
N SER A 31 -2.48 8.64 -17.84
CA SER A 31 -1.57 9.66 -17.33
C SER A 31 -0.82 9.16 -16.08
N PRO A 32 0.52 9.09 -16.10
CA PRO A 32 1.31 8.69 -14.93
C PRO A 32 1.04 9.57 -13.71
N ALA A 33 0.76 10.86 -13.93
CA ALA A 33 0.47 11.81 -12.86
C ALA A 33 -0.83 11.46 -12.11
N ALA A 34 -1.86 11.02 -12.84
CA ALA A 34 -3.12 10.59 -12.24
C ALA A 34 -2.90 9.33 -11.37
N THR A 35 -2.15 8.36 -11.88
CA THR A 35 -1.82 7.13 -11.14
C THR A 35 -1.03 7.44 -9.87
N LEU A 36 -0.01 8.31 -9.94
CA LEU A 36 0.79 8.70 -8.78
C LEU A 36 -0.04 9.49 -7.75
N MET A 37 -0.97 10.34 -8.18
CA MET A 37 -1.89 11.05 -7.28
C MET A 37 -2.82 10.07 -6.56
N ASN A 38 -3.31 9.05 -7.27
CA ASN A 38 -4.13 7.99 -6.69
C ASN A 38 -3.35 7.16 -5.67
N ILE A 39 -2.10 6.76 -5.99
CA ILE A 39 -1.21 6.05 -5.06
C ILE A 39 -1.01 6.87 -3.77
N ARG A 40 -0.71 8.17 -3.89
CA ARG A 40 -0.56 9.06 -2.73
C ARG A 40 -1.84 9.19 -1.92
N SER A 41 -2.99 9.26 -2.59
CA SER A 41 -4.29 9.40 -1.92
C SER A 41 -4.70 8.12 -1.19
N ALA A 42 -4.35 6.95 -1.76
CA ALA A 42 -4.62 5.65 -1.15
C ALA A 42 -3.76 5.39 0.10
N ARG A 43 -2.49 5.84 0.10
CA ARG A 43 -1.52 5.62 1.19
C ARG A 43 -2.11 5.81 2.60
N LYS A 44 -2.75 6.94 2.86
CA LYS A 44 -3.32 7.26 4.19
C LYS A 44 -4.32 6.22 4.69
N HIS A 45 -5.06 5.59 3.78
CA HIS A 45 -6.04 4.57 4.14
C HIS A 45 -5.36 3.26 4.54
N PHE A 46 -4.28 2.90 3.86
CA PHE A 46 -3.50 1.70 4.19
C PHE A 46 -2.63 1.89 5.44
N GLU A 47 -2.08 3.08 5.65
CA GLU A 47 -1.39 3.42 6.91
C GLU A 47 -2.33 3.30 8.12
N ALA A 48 -3.59 3.75 8.00
CA ALA A 48 -4.58 3.59 9.06
C ALA A 48 -4.92 2.11 9.33
N LEU A 49 -4.97 1.28 8.29
CA LEU A 49 -5.18 -0.16 8.45
C LEU A 49 -3.98 -0.83 9.15
N GLU A 50 -2.75 -0.51 8.76
CA GLU A 50 -1.55 -1.04 9.43
C GLU A 50 -1.48 -0.63 10.92
N ALA A 51 -1.80 0.62 11.23
CA ALA A 51 -1.83 1.11 12.61
C ALA A 51 -2.87 0.37 13.45
N LYS A 52 -4.07 0.13 12.89
CA LYS A 52 -5.12 -0.63 13.56
C LYS A 52 -4.72 -2.09 13.78
N ASP A 53 -4.22 -2.77 12.75
CA ASP A 53 -3.74 -4.16 12.85
C ASP A 53 -2.64 -4.30 13.92
N THR A 54 -1.78 -3.29 14.05
CA THR A 54 -0.72 -3.28 15.07
C THR A 54 -1.32 -3.17 16.47
N ASN A 55 -2.26 -2.25 16.69
CA ASN A 55 -2.92 -2.11 17.99
C ASN A 55 -3.69 -3.38 18.39
N ASP A 56 -4.46 -3.95 17.46
CA ASP A 56 -5.23 -5.17 17.71
C ASP A 56 -4.30 -6.34 18.14
N ARG A 57 -3.09 -6.42 17.56
CA ARG A 57 -2.07 -7.40 17.94
C ARG A 57 -1.42 -7.12 19.29
N GLU A 58 -1.17 -5.87 19.64
CA GLU A 58 -0.65 -5.53 20.98
C GLU A 58 -1.69 -5.89 22.06
N ASP A 59 -2.97 -5.62 21.83
CA ASP A 59 -4.06 -6.03 22.74
C ASP A 59 -4.07 -7.55 22.96
N LEU A 60 -3.91 -8.33 21.89
CA LEU A 60 -3.76 -9.78 21.96
C LEU A 60 -2.55 -10.22 22.81
N LYS A 61 -1.42 -9.49 22.76
CA LYS A 61 -0.24 -9.79 23.59
C LYS A 61 -0.48 -9.58 25.09
N PHE A 62 -1.40 -8.70 25.48
CA PHE A 62 -1.77 -8.54 26.89
C PHE A 62 -2.73 -9.62 27.37
N ILE A 63 -3.58 -10.14 26.49
CA ILE A 63 -4.61 -11.14 26.84
C ILE A 63 -4.04 -12.56 26.84
N LEU A 64 -3.17 -12.91 25.89
CA LEU A 64 -2.61 -14.26 25.76
C LEU A 64 -1.92 -14.78 27.04
N PRO A 65 -1.10 -13.99 27.76
CA PRO A 65 -0.48 -14.44 29.02
C PRO A 65 -1.43 -14.59 30.20
N LEU A 66 -2.67 -14.09 30.11
CA LEU A 66 -3.70 -14.25 31.15
C LEU A 66 -4.55 -15.51 30.94
N LEU A 67 -4.35 -16.22 29.84
CA LEU A 67 -5.06 -17.45 29.47
C LEU A 67 -4.22 -18.72 29.74
N GLU A 68 -2.99 -18.57 30.22
CA GLU A 68 -2.10 -19.65 30.72
C GLU A 68 -2.08 -19.68 32.25
#